data_AF-A0A7C7C576-F1
#
_entry.id   AF-A0A7C7C576-F1
#
_cell.length_a   1.000
_cell.length_b   1.000
_cell.length_c   1.000
_cell.angle_alpha   90.00
_cell.angle_beta   90.00
_cell.angle_gamma   90.00
#
_symmetry.space_group_name_H-M   'P 1'
#
loop_
_entity.id
_entity.type
_entity.pdbx_description
1 polymer ?
#
loop_
_entity_poly.entity_id
_entity_poly.type
_entity_poly.pdbx_seq_one_letter_code
_entity_poly.pdbx_strand_id
1 'polypeptide(L)' 'MFKDNIGLIAGAVFGLTMIAAWLTHIFHCLFAAKYLLLIAGAFIAPVGIIHGIGIWFGFAW' A
#
# COMPACT_ATOMS: atom_id res chain seq x y z
N MET A 1 -30.11 -4.75 -7.72
CA MET A 1 -29.77 -6.03 -7.06
C MET A 1 -28.41 -6.61 -7.49
N PHE A 2 -28.03 -6.67 -8.78
CA PHE A 2 -26.68 -7.13 -9.18
C PHE A 2 -25.59 -6.04 -9.23
N LYS A 3 -25.96 -4.78 -9.54
CA LYS A 3 -25.03 -3.64 -9.67
C LYS A 3 -24.44 -3.20 -8.31
N ASP A 4 -25.17 -3.48 -7.24
CA ASP A 4 -24.85 -3.06 -5.87
C ASP A 4 -23.73 -3.95 -5.29
N ASN A 5 -23.72 -5.24 -5.63
CA ASN A 5 -22.70 -6.20 -5.20
C ASN A 5 -21.35 -5.99 -5.91
N ILE A 6 -21.37 -5.62 -7.20
CA ILE A 6 -20.14 -5.35 -7.95
C ILE A 6 -19.41 -4.14 -7.36
N GLY A 7 -20.15 -3.10 -6.98
CA GLY A 7 -19.58 -1.89 -6.36
C GLY A 7 -18.98 -2.19 -4.98
N LEU A 8 -19.64 -3.05 -4.20
CA LEU A 8 -19.18 -3.45 -2.88
C LEU A 8 -17.90 -4.31 -2.96
N ILE A 9 -17.85 -5.26 -3.90
CA ILE A 9 -16.67 -6.09 -4.14
C ILE A 9 -15.51 -5.24 -4.67
N ALA A 10 -15.75 -4.35 -5.63
CA ALA A 10 -14.73 -3.46 -6.17
C ALA A 10 -14.16 -2.52 -5.09
N GLY A 11 -15.03 -1.95 -4.25
CA GLY A 11 -14.62 -1.12 -3.12
C GLY A 11 -13.79 -1.89 -2.09
N ALA A 12 -14.19 -3.12 -1.76
CA ALA A 12 -13.45 -3.99 -0.84
C ALA A 12 -12.06 -4.36 -1.38
N VAL A 13 -11.96 -4.74 -2.65
CA VAL A 13 -10.68 -5.08 -3.29
C VAL A 13 -9.76 -3.86 -3.36
N PHE A 14 -10.30 -2.68 -3.67
CA PHE A 14 -9.53 -1.44 -3.68
C PHE A 14 -9.00 -1.08 -2.28
N GLY A 15 -9.85 -1.16 -1.25
CA GLY A 15 -9.43 -0.92 0.13
C GLY A 15 -8.35 -1.89 0.59
N LEU A 16 -8.52 -3.19 0.31
CA LEU A 16 -7.56 -4.23 0.68
C LEU A 16 -6.22 -4.07 -0.03
N THR A 17 -6.22 -3.68 -1.32
CA THR A 17 -4.98 -3.45 -2.07
C THR A 17 -4.20 -2.25 -1.56
N MET A 18 -4.88 -1.15 -1.20
CA MET A 18 -4.25 0.01 -0.57
C MET A 18 -3.60 -0.34 0.77
N ILE A 19 -4.29 -1.12 1.62
CA ILE A 19 -3.76 -1.57 2.92
C ILE A 19 -2.57 -2.52 2.72
N ALA A 20 -2.68 -3.48 1.80
CA ALA A 20 -1.60 -4.41 1.50
C ALA A 20 -0.35 -3.70 0.96
N ALA A 21 -0.51 -2.69 0.10
CA ALA A 21 0.59 -1.88 -0.39
C ALA A 21 1.26 -1.11 0.76
N TRP A 22 0.47 -0.47 1.62
CA TRP A 22 1.02 0.26 2.77
C TRP A 22 1.78 -0.65 3.74
N LEU A 23 1.27 -1.84 4.04
CA LEU A 23 1.98 -2.84 4.84
C LEU A 23 3.28 -3.30 4.16
N THR A 24 3.26 -3.51 2.84
CA THR A 24 4.47 -3.88 2.07
C THR A 24 5.57 -2.83 2.25
N HIS A 25 5.22 -1.54 2.19
CA HIS A 25 6.16 -0.45 2.46
C HIS A 25 6.72 -0.50 3.89
N ILE A 26 5.87 -0.69 4.90
CA ILE A 26 6.33 -0.76 6.30
C ILE A 26 7.34 -1.88 6.48
N PHE A 27 7.01 -3.10 6.06
CA PHE A 27 7.91 -4.24 6.21
C PHE A 27 9.20 -4.03 5.41
N HIS A 28 9.11 -3.56 4.17
CA HIS A 28 10.29 -3.33 3.34
C HIS A 28 11.22 -2.27 3.94
N CYS A 29 10.71 -1.10 4.33
CA CYS A 29 11.54 -0.04 4.90
C CYS A 29 12.08 -0.41 6.28
N LEU A 30 11.36 -1.24 7.06
CA LEU A 30 11.83 -1.78 8.33
C LEU A 30 13.02 -2.73 8.13
N PHE A 31 12.94 -3.66 7.18
CA PHE A 31 14.04 -4.59 6.88
C PHE A 31 15.22 -3.93 6.15
N ALA A 32 14.95 -2.93 5.31
CA ALA A 32 15.99 -2.20 4.58
C ALA A 32 16.66 -1.07 5.40
N ALA A 33 16.34 -0.95 6.69
CA ALA A 33 16.83 0.11 7.59
C ALA A 33 16.61 1.54 7.05
N LYS A 34 15.55 1.75 6.24
CA LYS A 34 15.21 3.04 5.64
C LYS A 34 14.23 3.81 6.53
N TYR A 35 14.70 4.26 7.69
CA TYR A 35 13.86 4.84 8.75
C TYR A 35 13.21 6.18 8.38
N LEU A 36 13.87 7.00 7.56
CA LEU A 36 13.29 8.26 7.05
C LEU A 36 12.08 8.00 6.14
N LEU A 37 12.21 7.03 5.24
CA LEU A 37 11.14 6.60 4.33
C LEU A 37 10.01 5.89 5.09
N LEU A 38 10.36 5.09 6.10
CA LEU A 38 9.41 4.44 7.00
C LEU A 38 8.52 5.46 7.74
N ILE A 39 9.14 6.49 8.34
CA ILE A 39 8.40 7.56 9.03
C ILE A 39 7.59 8.38 8.03
N ALA A 40 8.17 8.70 6.86
CA ALA A 40 7.46 9.47 5.83
C ALA A 40 6.22 8.73 5.31
N GLY A 41 6.28 7.43 5.03
CA GLY A 41 5.12 6.66 4.59
C GLY A 41 4.16 6.24 5.71
N ALA A 42 4.61 6.25 6.97
CA ALA A 42 3.73 6.10 8.14
C ALA A 42 2.91 7.37 8.40
N PHE A 43 3.51 8.56 8.23
CA PHE A 43 2.83 9.84 8.44
C PHE A 43 2.03 10.30 7.21
N ILE A 44 2.53 9.98 6.02
CA ILE A 44 1.90 10.30 4.74
C ILE A 44 1.46 8.98 4.09
N ALA A 45 0.27 8.52 4.44
CA ALA A 45 -0.34 7.30 3.91
C ALA A 45 -0.23 7.14 2.36
N PRO A 46 -0.48 8.18 1.53
CA PRO A 46 -0.34 8.01 0.07
C PRO A 46 1.09 7.73 -0.39
N VAL A 47 2.11 8.23 0.32
CA VAL A 47 3.53 7.96 -0.01
C VAL A 47 3.85 6.48 0.24
N GLY A 48 3.42 5.94 1.38
CA GLY A 48 3.62 4.53 1.71
C GLY A 48 2.92 3.59 0.72
N ILE A 49 1.74 3.96 0.22
CA ILE A 49 1.01 3.18 -0.79
C ILE A 49 1.73 3.20 -2.14
N ILE A 50 2.13 4.37 -2.64
CA ILE A 50 2.86 4.48 -3.93
C ILE A 50 4.16 3.69 -3.89
N HIS A 51 4.92 3.82 -2.79
CA HIS A 51 6.15 3.08 -2.59
C HIS A 51 5.90 1.56 -2.48
N GLY A 52 4.88 1.15 -1.71
CA GLY A 52 4.46 -0.24 -1.58
C GLY A 52 4.04 -0.88 -2.91
N ILE A 53 3.29 -0.15 -3.73
CA ILE A 53 2.94 -0.57 -5.09
C ILE A 53 4.22 -0.66 -5.95
N GLY A 54 5.13 0.30 -5.83
CA GLY A 54 6.43 0.27 -6.53
C GLY A 54 7.21 -1.02 -6.26
N ILE A 55 7.20 -1.51 -5.02
CA ILE A 55 7.84 -2.78 -4.64
C ILE A 55 7.19 -3.97 -5.35
N TRP A 56 5.86 -3.98 -5.51
CA TRP A 56 5.16 -5.07 -6.24
C TRP A 56 5.54 -5.14 -7.71
N PHE A 57 5.82 -3.98 -8.32
CA PHE A 57 6.32 -3.90 -9.70
C PHE A 57 7.84 -4.11 -9.82
N GLY A 58 8.51 -4.51 -8.72
CA GLY A 58 9.92 -4.85 -8.72
C GLY A 58 10.87 -3.67 -8.53
N PHE A 59 10.36 -2.49 -8.19
CA PHE A 59 11.21 -1.34 -7.91
C PHE A 59 11.61 -1.32 -6.42
N ALA A 60 12.91 -1.33 -6.13
CA ALA A 60 13.48 -1.39 -4.78
C ALA A 60 14.07 -0.04 -4.32
N TRP A 61 13.22 0.98 -4.19
CA TRP A 61 13.63 2.36 -3.80
C TRP A 61 13.83 2.54 -2.30
#